data_AF-A0A7R9KNP7-F1
#
_entry.id   AF-A0A7R9KNP7-F1
#
_cell.length_a   1.000
_cell.length_b   1.000
_cell.length_c   1.000
_cell.angle_alpha   90.00
_cell.angle_beta   90.00
_cell.angle_gamma   90.00
#
_symmetry.space_group_name_H-M   'P 1'
#
loop_
_entity.id
_entity.type
_entity.pdbx_description
1 polymer ?
#
loop_
_entity_poly.entity_id
_entity_poly.type
_entity_poly.pdbx_seq_one_letter_code
_entity_poly.pdbx_strand_id
1 'polypeptide(L)'
;MQKWKKSGSLLQLAMKDSSDPRQTYLYRLSEESGLEYFKNILLCGSSQDHYVPIHSAHIELCNSSLNDTSPNVVKSWQRIH
;
A
#
# COMPACT_ATOMS: atom_id res chain seq x y z
N MET A 1 7.28 -23.42 -14.81
CA MET A 1 7.66 -22.23 -14.02
C MET A 1 7.09 -22.40 -12.61
N GLN A 2 7.94 -22.78 -11.66
CA GLN A 2 7.57 -23.42 -10.40
C GLN A 2 7.21 -22.40 -9.31
N LYS A 3 6.06 -22.60 -8.64
CA LYS A 3 5.73 -22.24 -7.25
C LYS A 3 6.13 -20.85 -6.69
N TRP A 4 5.95 -19.76 -7.44
CA TRP A 4 5.93 -18.38 -6.90
C TRP A 4 4.70 -18.08 -6.00
N LYS A 5 3.95 -19.09 -5.57
CA LYS A 5 2.59 -18.90 -5.02
C LYS A 5 2.52 -18.47 -3.55
N LYS A 6 3.61 -18.34 -2.80
CA LYS A 6 3.56 -17.99 -1.36
C LYS A 6 4.83 -17.33 -0.81
N SER A 7 5.47 -16.38 -1.50
CA SER A 7 6.49 -15.58 -0.79
C SER A 7 5.76 -14.72 0.25
N GLY A 8 6.13 -14.86 1.53
CA GLY A 8 5.52 -14.08 2.61
C GLY A 8 5.66 -12.58 2.39
N SER A 9 6.84 -12.14 1.93
CA SER A 9 7.09 -10.72 1.61
C SER A 9 6.20 -10.20 0.49
N LEU A 10 5.90 -11.01 -0.53
CA LEU A 10 5.00 -10.60 -1.62
C LEU A 10 3.55 -10.49 -1.15
N LEU A 11 3.12 -11.33 -0.21
CA LEU A 11 1.80 -11.21 0.41
C LEU A 11 1.71 -9.96 1.28
N GLN A 12 2.75 -9.66 2.05
CA GLN A 12 2.83 -8.45 2.87
C GLN A 12 2.85 -7.17 2.02
N LEU A 13 3.65 -7.14 0.94
CA LEU A 13 3.69 -6.03 -0.02
C LEU A 13 2.33 -5.78 -0.67
N ALA A 14 1.57 -6.84 -0.95
CA ALA A 14 0.23 -6.76 -1.51
C ALA A 14 -0.88 -6.56 -0.46
N MET A 15 -0.55 -6.39 0.83
CA MET A 15 -1.51 -6.34 1.96
C MET A 15 -2.49 -7.52 2.00
N LYS A 16 -2.03 -8.71 1.60
CA LYS A 16 -2.80 -9.98 1.54
C LYS A 16 -2.36 -11.00 2.58
N ASP A 17 -1.53 -10.59 3.52
CA ASP A 17 -1.05 -11.40 4.64
C ASP A 17 -2.06 -11.52 5.78
N SER A 18 -3.08 -10.65 5.83
CA SER A 18 -4.21 -10.69 6.75
C SER A 18 -5.52 -10.35 6.04
N SER A 19 -6.65 -10.87 6.54
CA SER A 19 -7.99 -10.44 6.09
C SER A 19 -8.42 -9.11 6.70
N ASP A 20 -7.91 -8.76 7.89
CA ASP A 20 -8.10 -7.45 8.50
C ASP A 20 -6.96 -6.52 8.06
N PRO A 21 -7.23 -5.40 7.36
CA PRO A 21 -6.20 -4.47 6.90
C PRO A 21 -5.35 -3.89 8.04
N ARG A 22 -5.91 -3.72 9.24
CA ARG A 22 -5.17 -3.20 10.42
C ARG A 22 -4.21 -4.22 11.03
N GLN A 23 -4.33 -5.47 10.63
CA GLN A 23 -3.45 -6.55 11.06
C GLN A 23 -2.43 -6.93 9.98
N THR A 24 -2.43 -6.24 8.83
CA THR A 24 -1.40 -6.44 7.80
C THR A 24 -0.05 -5.94 8.28
N TYR A 25 1.02 -6.60 7.82
CA TYR A 25 2.38 -6.26 8.19
C TYR A 25 2.72 -4.80 7.88
N LEU A 26 2.35 -4.30 6.69
CA LEU A 26 2.63 -2.92 6.30
C LEU A 26 1.90 -1.90 7.17
N TYR A 27 0.66 -2.17 7.58
CA TYR A 27 -0.07 -1.30 8.50
C TYR A 27 0.66 -1.24 9.85
N ARG A 28 1.00 -2.39 10.43
CA ARG A 28 1.73 -2.45 11.71
C ARG A 28 3.11 -1.79 11.62
N LEU A 29 3.82 -1.99 10.51
CA LEU A 29 5.10 -1.32 10.25
C LEU A 29 4.97 0.20 10.22
N SER A 30 3.83 0.73 9.75
CA SER A 30 3.59 2.18 9.75
C SER A 30 3.32 2.76 11.14
N GLU A 31 2.95 1.92 12.12
CA GLU A 31 2.78 2.32 13.53
C GLU A 31 4.09 2.25 14.31
N GLU A 32 5.14 1.62 13.78
CA GLU A 32 6.45 1.55 14.40
C GLU A 32 7.15 2.92 14.36
N SER A 33 7.84 3.27 15.44
CA SER A 33 8.72 4.43 15.50
C SER A 33 9.88 4.27 14.50
N GLY A 34 10.23 5.34 13.79
CA GLY A 34 11.34 5.38 12.86
C GLY A 34 11.14 6.41 11.76
N LEU A 35 9.92 6.52 11.25
CA LEU A 35 9.60 7.46 10.17
C LEU A 35 9.71 8.93 10.62
N GLU A 36 9.52 9.21 11.91
CA GLU A 36 9.66 10.54 12.50
C GLU A 36 11.09 11.10 12.41
N TYR A 37 12.11 10.26 12.24
CA TYR A 37 13.49 10.71 12.05
C TYR A 37 13.75 11.26 10.64
N PHE A 38 12.87 10.99 9.69
CA PHE A 38 13.04 11.41 8.30
C PHE A 38 12.20 12.65 8.01
N LYS A 39 12.87 13.77 7.70
CA LYS A 39 12.19 15.00 7.27
C LYS A 39 11.45 14.82 5.94
N ASN A 40 11.97 13.97 5.05
CA ASN A 40 11.40 13.70 3.73
C ASN A 40 11.42 12.20 3.48
N ILE A 41 10.31 11.66 2.96
CA ILE A 41 10.18 10.26 2.54
C ILE A 41 9.93 10.25 1.04
N LEU A 42 10.78 9.54 0.29
CA LEU A 42 10.62 9.35 -1.14
C LEU A 42 10.03 7.96 -1.38
N LEU A 43 8.95 7.91 -2.14
CA LEU A 43 8.31 6.67 -2.54
C LEU A 43 8.66 6.40 -4.00
N CYS A 44 9.35 5.29 -4.23
CA CYS A 44 9.78 4.88 -5.56
C CYS A 44 8.98 3.64 -5.98
N GLY A 45 8.17 3.78 -7.03
CA GLY A 45 7.50 2.68 -7.71
C GLY A 45 8.16 2.38 -9.06
N SER A 46 8.08 1.13 -9.51
CA SER A 46 8.43 0.75 -10.88
C SER A 46 7.21 0.14 -11.56
N SER A 47 6.88 0.58 -12.78
CA SER A 47 5.80 -0.01 -13.57
C SER A 47 6.05 -1.47 -13.99
N GLN A 48 7.31 -1.92 -13.88
CA GLN A 48 7.70 -3.31 -14.15
C GLN A 48 7.52 -4.21 -12.93
N ASP A 49 7.34 -3.63 -11.74
CA ASP A 49 7.03 -4.34 -10.51
C ASP A 49 5.52 -4.65 -10.48
N HIS A 50 5.16 -5.81 -11.02
CA HIS A 50 3.77 -6.28 -11.06
C HIS A 50 3.27 -6.78 -9.69
N TYR A 51 4.00 -6.55 -8.60
CA TYR A 51 3.58 -6.96 -7.25
C TYR A 51 2.59 -5.97 -6.63
N VAL A 52 2.63 -4.69 -7.02
CA VAL A 52 1.73 -3.63 -6.52
C VAL A 52 1.15 -2.86 -7.70
N PRO A 53 -0.16 -2.53 -7.72
CA PRO A 53 -0.75 -1.72 -8.79
C PRO A 53 -0.01 -0.38 -8.95
N ILE A 54 0.22 0.05 -10.20
CA ILE A 54 0.98 1.28 -10.51
C ILE A 54 0.42 2.52 -9.82
N HIS A 55 -0.91 2.62 -9.72
CA HIS A 55 -1.57 3.75 -9.05
C HIS A 55 -1.27 3.79 -7.55
N SER A 56 -1.16 2.63 -6.90
CA SER A 56 -0.78 2.54 -5.49
C SER A 56 0.71 2.85 -5.30
N ALA A 57 1.57 2.40 -6.21
CA ALA A 57 3.00 2.66 -6.16
C ALA A 57 3.36 4.16 -6.30
N HIS A 58 2.56 4.93 -7.04
CA HIS A 58 2.74 6.37 -7.23
C HIS A 58 1.92 7.24 -6.26
N ILE A 59 1.15 6.65 -5.32
CA ILE A 59 0.10 7.35 -4.55
C ILE A 59 -0.75 8.26 -5.46
N GLU A 60 -1.23 7.68 -6.55
CA GLU A 60 -2.11 8.36 -7.50
C GLU A 60 -3.56 8.00 -7.22
N LEU A 61 -4.45 8.98 -7.31
CA LEU A 61 -5.89 8.75 -7.25
C LEU A 61 -6.31 7.92 -8.47
N CYS A 62 -6.81 6.70 -8.25
CA CYS A 62 -7.34 5.86 -9.31
C CYS A 62 -8.84 6.09 -9.50
N ASN A 63 -9.32 6.05 -10.75
CA ASN A 63 -10.74 6.22 -11.08
C ASN A 63 -11.67 5.23 -10.35
N SER A 64 -11.20 4.01 -10.07
CA SER A 64 -11.97 3.03 -9.29
C SER A 64 -12.14 3.46 -7.82
N SER A 65 -11.16 4.15 -7.25
CA SER A 65 -11.25 4.70 -5.88
C SER A 65 -12.24 5.85 -5.80
N LEU A 66 -12.40 6.64 -6.87
CA LEU A 66 -13.36 7.76 -6.90
C LEU A 66 -14.81 7.27 -6.82
N ASN A 67 -15.09 6.06 -7.31
CA ASN A 67 -16.42 5.47 -7.35
C ASN A 67 -16.67 4.48 -6.19
N ASP A 68 -15.69 4.25 -5.31
CA ASP A 68 -15.86 3.36 -4.16
C ASP A 68 -16.81 4.01 -3.14
N THR A 69 -17.93 3.34 -2.86
CA THR A 69 -18.97 3.80 -1.94
C THR A 69 -18.94 3.04 -0.61
N SER A 70 -17.90 2.22 -0.38
CA SER A 70 -17.78 1.49 0.88
C SER A 70 -17.65 2.46 2.07
N PRO A 71 -18.27 2.16 3.23
CA PRO A 71 -18.30 3.08 4.36
C PRO A 71 -16.91 3.38 4.95
N ASN A 72 -15.88 2.60 4.56
CA ASN A 72 -14.50 2.75 4.99
C ASN A 72 -13.59 3.39 3.93
N VAL A 73 -14.15 3.95 2.84
CA VAL A 73 -13.33 4.76 1.92
C VAL A 73 -12.81 5.96 2.68
N VAL A 74 -11.50 5.98 2.89
CA VAL A 74 -10.78 7.16 3.32
C VAL A 74 -10.93 8.19 2.20
N LYS A 75 -11.98 9.01 2.25
CA LYS A 75 -12.21 10.17 1.34
C LYS A 75 -11.19 11.30 1.57
N SER A 76 -10.06 10.99 2.19
CA SER A 76 -9.10 11.92 2.75
C SER A 76 -7.70 11.58 2.22
N TRP A 77 -7.51 11.73 0.91
CA TRP A 77 -6.17 11.93 0.35
C TRP A 77 -6.15 13.12 -0.61
N GLN A 78 -7.01 14.11 -0.35
CA GLN A 78 -6.72 15.45 -0.83
C GLN A 78 -5.76 16.09 0.17
N ARG A 79 -4.58 16.44 -0.37
CA ARG A 79 -3.76 17.57 0.08
C ARG A 79 -2.76 17.26 1.19
N ILE A 80 -1.68 16.55 0.81
CA ILE A 80 -0.36 16.84 1.39
C ILE A 80 0.14 18.09 0.65
N HIS A 81 0.05 19.27 1.29
CA HIS A 81 0.92 20.41 0.97
C HIS A 81 2.10 20.39 1.92
#